data_AF-A0A327NPD2-F1
#
_entry.id   AF-A0A327NPD2-F1
#
_cell.length_a   1.000
_cell.length_b   1.000
_cell.length_c   1.000
_cell.angle_alpha   90.00
_cell.angle_beta   90.00
_cell.angle_gamma   90.00
#
_symmetry.space_group_name_H-M   'P 1'
#
loop_
_entity.id
_entity.type
_entity.pdbx_description
1 polymer ?
#
loop_
_entity_poly.entity_id
_entity_poly.type
_entity_poly.pdbx_seq_one_letter_code
_entity_poly.pdbx_strand_id
1 'polypeptide(L)'
;MPRSAILEGVVDRVLPPAEIAHELERLSKQTSIFRLTILPEGLEAENVETLITDFTAGPDEDLKSIIQLLRRATGVDFSHYKVTTIRRRIIRRTLLYKLDSLREYADYLRQHLEEAALLYDDLLINVTSFFRDAETMDYIQKVLLPQLLRDKSAQDPIRIWVPACSTGQEAYSIAMLLLEVLGERALSRTIQLFATDLSESAVAKARLGSYTRER
;
A
#
# COMPACT_ATOMS: atom_id res chain seq x y z
N MET A 1 -13.13 12.54 -16.07
CA MET A 1 -11.91 12.05 -15.40
C MET A 1 -10.67 12.43 -16.20
N PRO A 2 -9.57 12.90 -15.57
CA PRO A 2 -8.31 13.15 -16.27
C PRO A 2 -7.73 11.86 -16.88
N ARG A 3 -7.23 11.93 -18.12
CA ARG A 3 -6.65 10.77 -18.81
C ARG A 3 -5.43 10.19 -18.08
N SER A 4 -4.63 11.04 -17.44
CA SER A 4 -3.47 10.62 -16.65
C SER A 4 -3.87 9.67 -15.52
N ALA A 5 -4.92 10.01 -14.75
CA ALA A 5 -5.40 9.18 -13.65
C ALA A 5 -5.94 7.81 -14.13
N ILE A 6 -6.56 7.78 -15.31
CA ILE A 6 -7.05 6.52 -15.91
C ILE A 6 -5.88 5.62 -16.31
N LEU A 7 -4.88 6.18 -16.99
CA LEU A 7 -3.69 5.43 -17.44
C LEU A 7 -2.85 4.90 -16.26
N GLU A 8 -2.84 5.63 -15.15
CA GLU A 8 -2.17 5.21 -13.92
C GLU A 8 -2.92 4.11 -13.16
N GLY A 9 -4.13 3.72 -13.59
CA GLY A 9 -4.93 2.68 -12.93
C GLY A 9 -5.45 3.07 -11.54
N VAL A 10 -5.38 4.36 -11.17
CA VAL A 10 -5.75 4.86 -9.83
C VAL A 10 -7.22 5.29 -9.73
N VAL A 11 -8.04 4.93 -10.73
CA VAL A 11 -9.44 5.35 -10.84
C VAL A 11 -10.36 4.14 -10.74
N ASP A 12 -11.25 4.13 -9.75
CA ASP A 12 -12.22 3.03 -9.56
C ASP A 12 -13.29 3.01 -10.67
N ARG A 13 -13.76 4.19 -11.12
CA ARG A 13 -14.78 4.32 -12.17
C ARG A 13 -14.54 5.53 -13.07
N VAL A 14 -14.74 5.33 -14.37
CA VAL A 14 -14.72 6.40 -15.38
C VAL A 14 -16.15 6.66 -15.85
N LEU A 15 -16.73 7.77 -15.39
CA LEU A 15 -18.13 8.12 -15.66
C LEU A 15 -18.26 9.49 -16.34
N PRO A 16 -19.33 9.72 -17.12
CA PRO A 16 -19.74 11.05 -17.56
C PRO A 16 -20.01 11.99 -16.37
N PRO A 17 -19.84 13.32 -16.49
CA PRO A 17 -20.05 14.26 -15.37
C PRO A 17 -21.41 14.13 -14.66
N ALA A 18 -22.48 13.90 -15.40
CA ALA A 18 -23.81 13.69 -14.83
C ALA A 18 -23.86 12.42 -13.96
N GLU A 19 -23.26 11.32 -14.40
CA GLU A 19 -23.21 10.07 -13.62
C GLU A 19 -22.28 10.17 -12.41
N ILE A 20 -21.20 10.96 -12.50
CA ILE A 20 -20.37 11.28 -11.32
C ILE A 20 -21.24 11.92 -10.24
N ALA A 21 -22.09 12.90 -10.59
CA ALA A 21 -22.96 13.57 -9.63
C ALA A 21 -23.94 12.59 -8.94
N HIS A 22 -24.58 11.71 -9.71
CA HIS A 22 -25.47 10.68 -9.17
C HIS A 22 -24.73 9.69 -8.25
N GLU A 23 -23.51 9.29 -8.62
CA GLU A 23 -22.71 8.38 -7.81
C GLU A 23 -22.25 9.04 -6.50
N LEU A 24 -21.87 10.32 -6.53
CA LEU A 24 -21.57 11.11 -5.33
C LEU A 24 -22.80 11.28 -4.43
N GLU A 25 -23.98 11.54 -5.00
CA GLU A 25 -25.22 11.61 -4.25
C GLU A 25 -25.52 10.28 -3.55
N ARG A 26 -25.37 9.15 -4.25
CA ARG A 26 -25.51 7.81 -3.68
C ARG A 26 -24.54 7.57 -2.52
N LEU A 27 -23.25 7.87 -2.72
CA LEU A 27 -22.22 7.70 -1.67
C LEU A 27 -22.49 8.60 -0.45
N SER A 28 -22.99 9.82 -0.67
CA SER A 28 -23.37 10.73 0.41
C SER A 28 -24.50 10.18 1.30
N LYS A 29 -25.43 9.39 0.71
CA LYS A 29 -26.48 8.70 1.48
C LYS A 29 -25.92 7.57 2.37
N GLN A 30 -24.73 7.06 2.07
CA GLN A 30 -24.01 6.04 2.83
C GLN A 30 -22.85 6.63 3.65
N THR A 31 -22.97 7.90 4.10
CA THR A 31 -21.89 8.65 4.78
C THR A 31 -21.26 7.88 5.95
N SER A 32 -22.05 7.15 6.75
CA SER A 32 -21.55 6.36 7.88
C SER A 32 -20.56 5.28 7.44
N ILE A 33 -20.89 4.52 6.39
CA ILE A 33 -20.06 3.44 5.85
C ILE A 33 -18.86 4.02 5.11
N PHE A 34 -19.07 5.07 4.31
CA PHE A 34 -18.00 5.74 3.59
C PHE A 34 -16.92 6.28 4.55
N ARG A 35 -17.32 6.83 5.70
CA ARG A 35 -16.37 7.27 6.74
C ARG A 35 -15.47 6.16 7.26
N LEU A 36 -15.92 4.91 7.27
CA LEU A 36 -15.08 3.77 7.70
C LEU A 36 -13.90 3.53 6.74
N THR A 37 -14.06 3.91 5.47
CA THR A 37 -13.04 3.67 4.43
C THR A 37 -11.89 4.68 4.41
N ILE A 38 -12.08 5.85 5.02
CA ILE A 38 -11.17 7.01 4.92
C ILE A 38 -10.37 7.28 6.19
N LEU A 39 -10.55 6.50 7.25
CA LEU A 39 -9.89 6.76 8.52
C LEU A 39 -8.39 6.43 8.45
N PRO A 40 -7.49 7.35 8.85
CA PRO A 40 -6.07 7.08 8.98
C PRO A 40 -5.77 5.86 9.84
N GLU A 41 -4.73 5.10 9.49
CA GLU A 41 -4.16 4.10 10.40
C GLU A 41 -3.67 4.80 11.68
N GLY A 42 -4.20 4.40 12.85
CA GLY A 42 -3.77 4.91 14.15
C GLY A 42 -4.74 5.86 14.86
N LEU A 43 -5.85 6.26 14.22
CA LEU A 43 -6.94 6.91 14.97
C LEU A 43 -7.82 5.84 15.62
N GLU A 44 -7.50 5.53 16.88
CA GLU A 44 -8.38 4.80 17.80
C GLU A 44 -9.60 5.67 18.10
N ALA A 45 -10.62 5.60 17.25
CA ALA A 45 -11.96 5.94 17.70
C ALA A 45 -12.62 4.61 18.07
N GLU A 46 -12.89 4.37 19.35
CA GLU A 46 -13.65 3.21 19.85
C GLU A 46 -14.96 2.98 19.05
N ASN A 47 -15.50 4.05 18.46
CA ASN A 47 -16.67 4.02 17.59
C ASN A 47 -16.43 3.37 16.22
N VAL A 48 -15.20 3.38 15.70
CA VAL A 48 -14.85 2.89 14.35
C VAL A 48 -14.74 1.38 14.32
N GLU A 49 -14.09 0.79 15.32
CA GLU A 49 -14.02 -0.67 15.46
C GLU A 49 -15.43 -1.24 15.58
N THR A 50 -16.29 -0.59 16.38
CA THR A 50 -17.70 -0.94 16.56
C THR A 50 -18.46 -0.82 15.25
N LEU A 51 -18.40 0.32 14.55
CA LEU A 51 -19.08 0.52 13.26
C LEU A 51 -18.58 -0.42 12.14
N ILE A 52 -17.27 -0.69 12.09
CA ILE A 52 -16.70 -1.68 11.18
C ILE A 52 -17.26 -3.05 11.53
N THR A 53 -17.27 -3.41 12.81
CA THR A 53 -17.80 -4.69 13.28
C THR A 53 -19.30 -4.80 13.02
N ASP A 54 -20.07 -3.73 13.16
CA ASP A 54 -21.51 -3.70 12.88
C ASP A 54 -21.80 -3.85 11.37
N PHE A 55 -21.05 -3.15 10.52
CA PHE A 55 -21.18 -3.29 9.07
C PHE A 55 -20.69 -4.67 8.60
N THR A 56 -19.63 -5.18 9.24
CA THR A 56 -19.08 -6.51 8.99
C THR A 56 -19.68 -7.58 9.90
N ALA A 57 -20.84 -7.32 10.54
CA ALA A 57 -21.50 -8.21 11.50
C ALA A 57 -22.08 -9.47 10.84
N GLY A 58 -21.58 -9.85 9.66
CA GLY A 58 -21.66 -11.21 9.19
C GLY A 58 -20.82 -12.14 10.07
N PRO A 59 -21.03 -13.46 9.97
CA PRO A 59 -20.17 -14.42 10.64
C PRO A 59 -18.72 -14.18 10.23
N ASP A 60 -17.76 -14.37 11.15
CA ASP A 60 -16.32 -14.39 10.82
C ASP A 60 -15.99 -15.31 9.62
N GLU A 61 -16.88 -16.27 9.33
CA GLU A 61 -16.85 -17.14 8.16
C GLU A 61 -16.90 -16.40 6.81
N ASP A 62 -17.62 -15.28 6.67
CA ASP A 62 -17.67 -14.52 5.41
C ASP A 62 -16.32 -13.84 5.14
N LEU A 63 -15.73 -13.22 6.17
CA LEU A 63 -14.40 -12.64 6.09
C LEU A 63 -13.34 -13.70 5.80
N LYS A 64 -13.40 -14.85 6.49
CA LYS A 64 -12.52 -16.00 6.21
C LYS A 64 -12.68 -16.47 4.77
N SER A 65 -13.92 -16.52 4.25
CA SER A 65 -14.16 -16.91 2.86
C SER A 65 -13.51 -15.94 1.87
N ILE A 66 -13.62 -14.63 2.11
CA ILE A 66 -12.95 -13.60 1.30
C ILE A 66 -11.43 -13.77 1.34
N ILE A 67 -10.83 -13.94 2.52
CA ILE A 67 -9.38 -14.14 2.68
C ILE A 67 -8.92 -15.42 1.95
N GLN A 68 -9.71 -16.50 2.01
CA GLN A 68 -9.40 -17.73 1.29
C GLN A 68 -9.48 -17.56 -0.23
N LEU A 69 -10.50 -16.86 -0.73
CA LEU A 69 -10.62 -16.54 -2.16
C LEU A 69 -9.43 -15.70 -2.64
N LEU A 70 -9.06 -14.69 -1.87
CA LEU A 70 -7.91 -13.83 -2.14
C LEU A 70 -6.60 -14.61 -2.17
N ARG A 71 -6.38 -15.50 -1.20
CA ARG A 71 -5.20 -16.38 -1.15
C ARG A 71 -5.15 -17.34 -2.33
N ARG A 72 -6.28 -17.89 -2.76
CA ARG A 72 -6.34 -18.76 -3.95
C ARG A 72 -6.00 -18.00 -5.24
N ALA A 73 -6.42 -16.75 -5.34
CA ALA A 73 -6.17 -15.92 -6.52
C ALA A 73 -4.74 -15.38 -6.58
N THR A 74 -4.15 -15.01 -5.43
CA THR A 74 -2.88 -14.25 -5.37
C THR A 74 -1.70 -15.03 -4.79
N GLY A 75 -1.96 -16.14 -4.09
CA GLY A 75 -0.97 -16.88 -3.32
C GLY A 75 -0.57 -16.22 -2.00
N VAL A 76 -1.03 -15.01 -1.70
CA VAL A 76 -0.66 -14.26 -0.49
C VAL A 76 -1.63 -14.54 0.66
N ASP A 77 -1.07 -14.82 1.84
CA ASP A 77 -1.84 -15.08 3.05
C ASP A 77 -2.00 -13.81 3.90
N PHE A 78 -3.21 -13.24 3.88
CA PHE A 78 -3.56 -12.05 4.66
C PHE A 78 -4.07 -12.38 6.07
N SER A 79 -4.07 -13.64 6.51
CA SER A 79 -4.57 -14.02 7.85
C SER A 79 -3.80 -13.37 9.01
N HIS A 80 -2.55 -12.98 8.78
CA HIS A 80 -1.71 -12.27 9.76
C HIS A 80 -1.76 -10.74 9.62
N TYR A 81 -2.48 -10.22 8.63
CA TYR A 81 -2.59 -8.78 8.41
C TYR A 81 -3.61 -8.17 9.37
N LYS A 82 -3.47 -6.87 9.67
CA LYS A 82 -4.35 -6.19 10.61
C LYS A 82 -5.80 -6.26 10.12
N VAL A 83 -6.66 -6.99 10.84
CA VAL A 83 -8.06 -7.26 10.45
C VAL A 83 -8.82 -5.98 10.15
N THR A 84 -8.58 -4.90 10.91
CA THR A 84 -9.22 -3.60 10.66
C THR A 84 -8.80 -2.97 9.34
N THR A 85 -7.55 -3.13 8.91
CA THR A 85 -7.11 -2.69 7.58
C THR A 85 -7.78 -3.52 6.49
N ILE A 86 -7.85 -4.85 6.65
CA ILE A 86 -8.53 -5.73 5.69
C ILE A 86 -10.01 -5.34 5.56
N ARG A 87 -10.73 -5.23 6.69
CA ARG A 87 -12.15 -4.88 6.71
C ARG A 87 -12.42 -3.55 6.03
N ARG A 88 -11.63 -2.49 6.31
CA ARG A 88 -11.81 -1.18 5.66
C ARG A 88 -11.68 -1.24 4.14
N ARG A 89 -10.70 -2.01 3.62
CA ARG A 89 -10.51 -2.21 2.18
C ARG A 89 -11.66 -3.00 1.57
N ILE A 90 -12.10 -4.07 2.23
CA ILE A 90 -13.28 -4.81 1.80
C ILE A 90 -14.52 -3.90 1.75
N ILE A 91 -14.80 -3.13 2.80
CA ILE A 91 -15.94 -2.20 2.84
C ILE A 91 -15.89 -1.21 1.66
N ARG A 92 -14.70 -0.67 1.37
CA ARG A 92 -14.49 0.21 0.22
C ARG A 92 -14.87 -0.49 -1.09
N ARG A 93 -14.40 -1.72 -1.32
CA ARG A 93 -14.75 -2.50 -2.52
C ARG A 93 -16.25 -2.84 -2.58
N THR A 94 -16.85 -3.24 -1.47
CA THR A 94 -18.30 -3.49 -1.32
C THR A 94 -19.13 -2.26 -1.74
N LEU A 95 -18.74 -1.06 -1.30
CA LEU A 95 -19.40 0.20 -1.68
C LEU A 95 -19.28 0.52 -3.17
N LEU A 96 -18.16 0.17 -3.82
CA LEU A 96 -17.96 0.40 -5.27
C LEU A 96 -18.93 -0.44 -6.10
N TYR A 97 -19.21 -1.67 -5.67
CA TYR A 97 -20.15 -2.58 -6.34
C TYR A 97 -21.59 -2.48 -5.86
N LYS A 98 -21.88 -1.52 -4.97
CA LYS A 98 -23.25 -1.27 -4.45
C LYS A 98 -23.83 -2.51 -3.76
N LEU A 99 -22.98 -3.23 -3.05
CA LEU A 99 -23.35 -4.40 -2.25
C LEU A 99 -23.58 -3.96 -0.81
N ASP A 100 -24.44 -4.68 -0.09
CA ASP A 100 -24.89 -4.29 1.25
C ASP A 100 -24.31 -5.19 2.36
N SER A 101 -23.58 -6.25 2.01
CA SER A 101 -22.99 -7.16 2.99
C SER A 101 -21.68 -7.82 2.55
N LEU A 102 -20.92 -8.34 3.52
CA LEU A 102 -19.73 -9.18 3.27
C LEU A 102 -20.08 -10.45 2.50
N ARG A 103 -21.25 -11.05 2.77
CA ARG A 103 -21.72 -12.24 2.07
C ARG A 103 -21.92 -11.97 0.59
N GLU A 104 -22.61 -10.87 0.26
CA GLU A 104 -22.80 -10.46 -1.13
C GLU A 104 -21.46 -10.19 -1.82
N TYR A 105 -20.51 -9.58 -1.12
CA TYR A 105 -19.18 -9.35 -1.67
C TYR A 105 -18.38 -10.65 -1.86
N ALA A 106 -18.51 -11.63 -0.95
CA ALA A 106 -17.92 -12.95 -1.12
C ALA A 106 -18.53 -13.69 -2.31
N ASP A 107 -19.86 -13.61 -2.51
CA ASP A 107 -20.55 -14.16 -3.67
C ASP A 107 -20.12 -13.48 -4.97
N TYR A 108 -19.92 -12.15 -4.93
CA TYR A 108 -19.42 -11.37 -6.05
C TYR A 108 -17.99 -11.79 -6.44
N LEU A 109 -17.08 -11.91 -5.48
CA LEU A 109 -15.70 -12.38 -5.68
C LEU A 109 -15.63 -13.79 -6.31
N ARG A 110 -16.58 -14.67 -6.00
CA ARG A 110 -16.64 -16.02 -6.61
C ARG A 110 -17.01 -15.97 -8.10
N GLN A 111 -17.78 -14.96 -8.50
CA GLN A 111 -18.26 -14.79 -9.87
C GLN A 111 -17.31 -13.93 -10.73
N HIS A 112 -16.52 -13.06 -10.11
CA HIS A 112 -15.65 -12.09 -10.75
C HIS A 112 -14.22 -12.26 -10.24
N LEU A 113 -13.44 -13.10 -10.91
CA LEU A 113 -12.08 -13.45 -10.46
C LEU A 113 -11.13 -12.24 -10.51
N GLU A 114 -11.37 -11.30 -11.42
CA GLU A 114 -10.64 -10.04 -11.52
C GLU A 114 -10.78 -9.17 -10.27
N GLU A 115 -11.88 -9.30 -9.52
CA GLU A 115 -12.09 -8.53 -8.30
C GLU A 115 -11.11 -8.92 -7.20
N ALA A 116 -10.65 -10.16 -7.17
CA ALA A 116 -9.65 -10.60 -6.20
C ALA A 116 -8.30 -9.88 -6.43
N ALA A 117 -7.92 -9.63 -7.68
CA ALA A 117 -6.72 -8.87 -8.01
C ALA A 117 -6.86 -7.38 -7.61
N LEU A 118 -8.03 -6.79 -7.82
CA LEU A 118 -8.28 -5.40 -7.41
C LEU A 118 -8.32 -5.24 -5.89
N LEU A 119 -8.92 -6.19 -5.16
CA LEU A 119 -8.88 -6.21 -3.70
C LEU A 119 -7.45 -6.40 -3.19
N TYR A 120 -6.66 -7.25 -3.84
CA TYR A 120 -5.25 -7.44 -3.52
C TYR A 120 -4.47 -6.13 -3.61
N ASP A 121 -4.59 -5.42 -4.73
CA ASP A 121 -3.92 -4.14 -4.94
C ASP A 121 -4.37 -3.08 -3.92
N ASP A 122 -5.66 -3.04 -3.56
CA ASP A 122 -6.20 -2.10 -2.55
C ASP A 122 -5.69 -2.43 -1.13
N LEU A 123 -5.35 -3.70 -0.85
CA LEU A 123 -4.73 -4.13 0.40
C LEU A 123 -3.24 -3.78 0.49
N LEU A 124 -2.53 -3.72 -0.65
CA LEU A 124 -1.13 -3.30 -0.71
C LEU A 124 -1.03 -1.77 -0.67
N ILE A 125 -0.99 -1.21 0.54
CA ILE A 125 -0.90 0.24 0.76
C ILE A 125 0.47 0.76 0.33
N ASN A 126 0.57 1.22 -0.92
CA ASN A 126 1.84 1.62 -1.55
C ASN A 126 2.26 3.09 -1.30
N VAL A 127 1.87 3.69 -0.17
CA VAL A 127 2.22 5.10 0.11
C VAL A 127 3.68 5.19 0.58
N THR A 128 4.51 5.91 -0.17
CA THR A 128 5.91 6.17 0.13
C THR A 128 6.34 7.54 -0.41
N SER A 129 7.38 8.12 0.16
CA SER A 129 7.96 9.40 -0.28
C SER A 129 9.47 9.40 0.00
N PHE A 130 10.21 10.27 -0.69
CA PHE A 130 11.63 10.43 -0.43
C PHE A 130 11.84 10.98 0.98
N PHE A 131 12.77 10.38 1.72
CA PHE A 131 13.13 10.79 3.07
C PHE A 131 11.91 10.93 4.01
N ARG A 132 10.95 10.01 3.87
CA ARG A 132 9.61 10.05 4.50
C ARG A 132 9.62 10.41 5.99
N ASP A 133 10.55 9.82 6.75
CA ASP A 133 10.77 10.13 8.15
C ASP A 133 12.14 10.82 8.30
N ALA A 134 12.11 12.15 8.41
CA ALA A 134 13.31 12.97 8.48
C ALA A 134 14.19 12.64 9.69
N GLU A 135 13.61 12.33 10.85
CA GLU A 135 14.36 12.01 12.07
C GLU A 135 15.08 10.65 11.92
N THR A 136 14.37 9.65 11.40
CA THR A 136 14.95 8.34 11.10
C THR A 136 16.06 8.45 10.05
N MET A 137 15.86 9.23 8.99
CA MET A 137 16.87 9.42 7.93
C MET A 137 18.12 10.16 8.45
N ASP A 138 17.93 11.16 9.32
CA ASP A 138 19.03 11.88 9.97
C ASP A 138 19.86 10.94 10.86
N TYR A 139 19.18 10.10 11.65
CA TYR A 139 19.84 9.08 12.46
C TYR A 139 20.60 8.06 11.61
N ILE A 140 20.00 7.59 10.51
CA ILE A 140 20.64 6.65 9.58
C ILE A 140 21.94 7.28 9.04
N GLN A 141 21.88 8.54 8.57
CA GLN A 141 23.01 9.23 7.97
C GLN A 141 24.12 9.55 8.96
N LYS A 142 23.78 10.12 10.12
CA LYS A 142 24.77 10.67 11.08
C LYS A 142 25.29 9.64 12.07
N VAL A 143 24.51 8.61 12.36
CA VAL A 143 24.84 7.64 13.42
C VAL A 143 25.02 6.24 12.84
N LEU A 144 23.98 5.66 12.24
CA LEU A 144 23.97 4.25 11.87
C LEU A 144 25.00 3.91 10.79
N LEU A 145 24.98 4.63 9.67
CA LEU A 145 25.89 4.36 8.54
C LEU A 145 27.36 4.57 8.92
N PRO A 146 27.77 5.68 9.58
CA PRO A 146 29.14 5.84 10.04
C PRO A 146 29.61 4.75 11.00
N GLN A 147 28.72 4.26 11.88
CA GLN A 147 29.03 3.16 12.80
C GLN A 147 29.22 1.84 12.04
N LEU A 148 28.30 1.48 11.13
CA LEU A 148 28.37 0.26 10.33
C LEU A 148 29.60 0.21 9.41
N LEU A 149 30.06 1.37 8.96
CA LEU A 149 31.19 1.49 8.04
C LEU A 149 32.56 1.54 8.74
N ARG A 150 32.60 1.79 10.07
CA ARG A 150 33.84 1.96 10.84
C ARG A 150 34.71 0.70 10.79
N ASP A 151 34.09 -0.46 10.97
CA ASP A 151 34.79 -1.73 11.11
C ASP A 151 34.87 -2.50 9.78
N LYS A 152 34.35 -1.92 8.69
CA LYS A 152 34.38 -2.52 7.36
C LYS A 152 35.61 -2.04 6.59
N SER A 153 36.38 -2.99 6.07
CA SER A 153 37.47 -2.68 5.14
C SER A 153 36.92 -2.13 3.80
N ALA A 154 37.80 -1.71 2.91
CA ALA A 154 37.39 -1.31 1.55
C ALA A 154 36.93 -2.50 0.69
N GLN A 155 37.37 -3.72 1.03
CA GLN A 155 37.08 -4.95 0.30
C GLN A 155 35.76 -5.59 0.74
N ASP A 156 35.28 -5.26 1.94
CA ASP A 156 34.03 -5.79 2.46
C ASP A 156 32.83 -5.17 1.73
N PRO A 157 31.96 -5.98 1.10
CA PRO A 157 30.79 -5.46 0.44
C PRO A 157 29.81 -4.87 1.47
N ILE A 158 29.15 -3.80 1.06
CA ILE A 158 28.01 -3.21 1.77
C ILE A 158 26.75 -3.77 1.14
N ARG A 159 25.97 -4.51 1.93
CA ARG A 159 24.73 -5.14 1.48
C ARG A 159 23.59 -4.59 2.32
N ILE A 160 22.62 -3.97 1.67
CA ILE A 160 21.45 -3.36 2.30
C ILE A 160 20.21 -4.03 1.73
N TRP A 161 19.24 -4.36 2.57
CA TRP A 161 17.93 -4.84 2.15
C TRP A 161 16.85 -3.86 2.62
N VAL A 162 16.03 -3.41 1.68
CA VAL A 162 14.88 -2.53 1.87
C VAL A 162 13.62 -3.35 1.55
N PRO A 163 13.01 -4.01 2.55
CA PRO A 163 11.75 -4.71 2.36
C PRO A 163 10.58 -3.71 2.27
N ALA A 164 9.52 -4.10 1.56
CA ALA A 164 8.35 -3.25 1.31
C ALA A 164 8.72 -1.90 0.67
N CYS A 165 9.55 -1.93 -0.39
CA CYS A 165 10.11 -0.72 -0.99
C CYS A 165 9.10 0.13 -1.77
N SER A 166 7.88 -0.35 -2.00
CA SER A 166 6.84 0.29 -2.80
C SER A 166 7.42 0.80 -4.13
N THR A 167 7.17 2.06 -4.49
CA THR A 167 7.65 2.69 -5.72
C THR A 167 9.13 3.12 -5.65
N GLY A 168 9.88 2.70 -4.62
CA GLY A 168 11.35 2.76 -4.57
C GLY A 168 11.95 3.95 -3.84
N GLN A 169 11.16 4.96 -3.45
CA GLN A 169 11.66 6.20 -2.86
C GLN A 169 12.54 5.96 -1.62
N GLU A 170 12.15 5.04 -0.73
CA GLU A 170 12.94 4.70 0.46
C GLU A 170 14.28 4.04 0.08
N ALA A 171 14.26 3.10 -0.86
CA ALA A 171 15.46 2.44 -1.36
C ALA A 171 16.45 3.44 -1.97
N TYR A 172 15.93 4.40 -2.75
CA TYR A 172 16.73 5.47 -3.30
C TYR A 172 17.23 6.46 -2.23
N SER A 173 16.41 6.82 -1.25
CA SER A 173 16.85 7.65 -0.12
C SER A 173 18.01 7.00 0.63
N ILE A 174 17.91 5.71 0.96
CA ILE A 174 19.00 4.98 1.63
C ILE A 174 20.27 4.94 0.76
N ALA A 175 20.11 4.73 -0.56
CA ALA A 175 21.25 4.78 -1.48
C ALA A 175 21.93 6.16 -1.50
N MET A 176 21.14 7.23 -1.57
CA MET A 176 21.64 8.62 -1.55
C MET A 176 22.41 8.90 -0.26
N LEU A 177 21.83 8.58 0.90
CA LEU A 177 22.50 8.77 2.20
C LEU A 177 23.79 7.96 2.31
N LEU A 178 23.80 6.72 1.82
CA LEU A 178 25.00 5.89 1.81
C LEU A 178 26.12 6.53 0.98
N LEU A 179 25.79 7.03 -0.22
CA LEU A 179 26.76 7.69 -1.09
C LEU A 179 27.29 8.98 -0.45
N GLU A 180 26.44 9.77 0.19
CA GLU A 180 26.85 10.97 0.93
C GLU A 180 27.83 10.65 2.07
N VAL A 181 27.56 9.60 2.85
CA VAL A 181 28.44 9.18 3.96
C VAL A 181 29.77 8.61 3.45
N LEU A 182 29.76 7.89 2.33
CA LEU A 182 30.95 7.30 1.75
C LEU A 182 31.84 8.33 1.04
N GLY A 183 31.24 9.32 0.37
CA GLY A 183 31.94 10.25 -0.52
C GLY A 183 32.70 9.51 -1.62
N GLU A 184 33.92 9.95 -1.91
CA GLU A 184 34.81 9.32 -2.91
C GLU A 184 35.08 7.82 -2.66
N ARG A 185 34.96 7.36 -1.41
CA ARG A 185 35.15 5.93 -1.05
C ARG A 185 34.07 5.03 -1.66
N ALA A 186 32.96 5.59 -2.14
CA ALA A 186 31.94 4.82 -2.84
C ALA A 186 32.46 4.21 -4.15
N LEU A 187 33.40 4.89 -4.84
CA LEU A 187 33.93 4.45 -6.14
C LEU A 187 34.76 3.16 -6.05
N SER A 188 35.33 2.88 -4.88
CA SER A 188 36.20 1.72 -4.64
C SER A 188 35.52 0.60 -3.84
N ARG A 189 34.22 0.74 -3.54
CA ARG A 189 33.46 -0.22 -2.72
C ARG A 189 32.40 -0.95 -3.52
N THR A 190 32.25 -2.23 -3.21
CA THR A 190 31.12 -3.02 -3.72
C THR A 190 29.88 -2.73 -2.87
N ILE A 191 28.86 -2.13 -3.49
CA ILE A 191 27.57 -1.83 -2.85
C ILE A 191 26.48 -2.64 -3.53
N GLN A 192 25.66 -3.32 -2.73
CA GLN A 192 24.47 -4.03 -3.20
C GLN A 192 23.27 -3.59 -2.37
N LEU A 193 22.25 -3.07 -3.04
CA LEU A 193 20.98 -2.72 -2.44
C LEU A 193 19.89 -3.62 -3.01
N PHE A 194 19.28 -4.42 -2.16
CA PHE A 194 18.14 -5.26 -2.47
C PHE A 194 16.89 -4.49 -2.06
N ALA A 195 16.00 -4.21 -2.99
CA ALA A 195 14.70 -3.59 -2.71
C ALA A 195 13.62 -4.55 -3.16
N THR A 196 12.75 -4.98 -2.24
CA THR A 196 11.75 -6.01 -2.50
C THR A 196 10.37 -5.54 -2.07
N ASP A 197 9.36 -5.85 -2.88
CA ASP A 197 7.95 -5.58 -2.56
C ASP A 197 7.07 -6.70 -3.12
N LEU A 198 5.86 -6.85 -2.59
CA LEU A 198 4.82 -7.73 -3.13
C LEU A 198 4.17 -7.13 -4.37
N SER A 199 4.09 -5.80 -4.45
CA SER A 199 3.49 -5.09 -5.58
C SER A 199 4.45 -5.05 -6.77
N GLU A 200 4.22 -5.92 -7.75
CA GLU A 200 5.00 -5.94 -8.99
C GLU A 200 4.92 -4.59 -9.73
N SER A 201 3.75 -3.94 -9.72
CA SER A 201 3.55 -2.63 -10.35
C SER A 201 4.38 -1.54 -9.65
N ALA A 202 4.48 -1.57 -8.31
CA ALA A 202 5.31 -0.64 -7.57
C ALA A 202 6.80 -0.89 -7.82
N VAL A 203 7.24 -2.16 -7.85
CA VAL A 203 8.61 -2.54 -8.21
C VAL A 203 8.95 -2.12 -9.64
N ALA A 204 8.02 -2.22 -10.58
CA ALA A 204 8.22 -1.74 -11.95
C ALA A 204 8.45 -0.23 -11.98
N LYS A 205 7.68 0.56 -11.22
CA LYS A 205 7.90 2.00 -11.05
C LYS A 205 9.25 2.31 -10.40
N ALA A 206 9.61 1.57 -9.35
CA ALA A 206 10.91 1.69 -8.69
C ALA A 206 12.06 1.43 -9.66
N ARG A 207 11.98 0.38 -10.51
CA ARG A 207 12.99 0.06 -11.51
C ARG A 207 13.18 1.15 -12.57
N LEU A 208 12.09 1.85 -12.94
CA LEU A 208 12.18 2.97 -13.87
C LEU A 208 12.90 4.17 -13.27
N GLY A 209 12.83 4.36 -11.94
CA GLY A 209 13.55 5.41 -11.21
C GLY A 209 13.17 6.83 -11.63
N SER A 210 12.01 7.01 -12.26
CA SER A 210 11.53 8.30 -12.78
C SER A 210 10.42 8.84 -11.91
N TYR A 211 10.69 9.95 -11.22
CA TYR A 211 9.77 10.56 -10.26
C TYR A 211 9.43 11.99 -10.67
N THR A 212 8.16 12.36 -10.54
CA THR A 212 7.72 13.75 -10.63
C THR A 212 7.82 14.42 -9.27
N ARG A 213 7.96 15.75 -9.27
CA ARG A 213 7.83 16.51 -8.03
C ARG A 213 6.43 16.31 -7.46
N GLU A 214 6.33 15.70 -6.27
CA GLU A 214 5.08 15.66 -5.52
C GLU A 214 4.61 17.12 -5.30
N ARG A 215 3.32 17.37 -5.52
CA ARG A 215 2.68 18.67 -5.28
C ARG A 215 2.26 18.78 -3.83
#